data_AF-A0A943HHA3-F1
#
_entry.id   AF-A0A943HHA3-F1
#
_cell.length_a   1.000
_cell.length_b   1.000
_cell.length_c   1.000
_cell.angle_alpha   90.00
_cell.angle_beta   90.00
_cell.angle_gamma   90.00
#
_symmetry.space_group_name_H-M   'P 1'
#
loop_
_entity.id
_entity.type
_entity.pdbx_description
1 polymer ?
#
loop_
_entity_poly.entity_id
_entity_poly.type
_entity_poly.pdbx_seq_one_letter_code
_entity_poly.pdbx_strand_id
1 'polypeptide(L)'
;MAEKKNTSVTKRNNPTGVGLATSKSSFMLEAGDNAKYTSMNLHLMNMPKIDLHDEVAVQNRLNEYFNLMVESDMKPSVAGVAMALGIDRRRLWEIKTGNTQGSGALGGLSSLPQEVTDLVKKAYQLLEALWEDYMLNGKINPMAGVFLGVNNYGYQDVKKVDVAPVLPTNKDNDYDPDSIRERYLIDSGNDSDSEND
;
A
#
# COMPACT_ATOMS: atom_id res chain seq x y z
N MET A 1 -35.13 41.17 -24.20
CA MET A 1 -35.53 39.74 -24.22
C MET A 1 -34.32 38.93 -24.63
N ALA A 2 -33.70 38.21 -23.71
CA ALA A 2 -32.54 37.37 -23.98
C ALA A 2 -32.91 35.91 -23.67
N GLU A 3 -32.89 35.10 -24.71
CA GLU A 3 -33.24 33.69 -24.76
C GLU A 3 -32.19 32.86 -24.00
N LYS A 4 -32.58 32.19 -22.91
CA LYS A 4 -31.72 31.22 -22.22
C LYS A 4 -31.87 29.86 -22.91
N LYS A 5 -30.85 29.46 -23.66
CA LYS A 5 -30.70 28.10 -24.22
C LYS A 5 -30.72 27.06 -23.10
N ASN A 6 -31.73 26.20 -23.11
CA ASN A 6 -31.79 24.97 -22.33
C ASN A 6 -30.82 23.94 -22.94
N THR A 7 -29.62 23.82 -22.40
CA THR A 7 -28.76 22.66 -22.67
C THR A 7 -29.16 21.51 -21.77
N SER A 8 -29.93 20.56 -22.31
CA SER A 8 -30.21 19.27 -21.69
C SER A 8 -28.92 18.47 -21.56
N VAL A 9 -28.40 18.35 -20.32
CA VAL A 9 -27.28 17.44 -20.02
C VAL A 9 -27.83 16.01 -20.05
N THR A 10 -27.50 15.26 -21.11
CA THR A 10 -27.76 13.83 -21.22
C THR A 10 -27.01 13.11 -20.09
N LYS A 11 -27.74 12.57 -19.10
CA LYS A 11 -27.17 11.68 -18.07
C LYS A 11 -26.56 10.48 -18.77
N ARG A 12 -25.23 10.31 -18.65
CA ARG A 12 -24.54 9.09 -19.06
C ARG A 12 -25.01 7.96 -18.13
N ASN A 13 -25.76 7.01 -18.69
CA ASN A 13 -26.10 5.75 -18.01
C ASN A 13 -24.80 4.99 -17.79
N ASN A 14 -24.27 5.00 -16.57
CA ASN A 14 -23.20 4.09 -16.21
C ASN A 14 -23.82 2.70 -16.03
N PRO A 15 -23.35 1.66 -16.75
CA PRO A 15 -23.82 0.31 -16.50
C PRO A 15 -23.47 -0.04 -15.05
N THR A 16 -24.39 -0.71 -14.36
CA THR A 16 -24.18 -1.31 -13.04
C THR A 16 -23.03 -2.33 -13.13
N GLY A 17 -21.80 -1.84 -13.06
CA GLY A 17 -20.61 -2.64 -12.91
C GLY A 17 -20.59 -3.21 -11.50
N VAL A 18 -20.48 -4.54 -11.41
CA VAL A 18 -20.20 -5.37 -10.24
C VAL A 18 -19.92 -4.53 -8.98
N GLY A 19 -20.99 -4.09 -8.33
CA GLY A 19 -20.89 -3.29 -7.13
C GLY A 19 -20.42 -4.21 -6.03
N LEU A 20 -19.16 -4.09 -5.62
CA LEU A 20 -18.74 -4.53 -4.31
C LEU A 20 -19.78 -3.99 -3.33
N ALA A 21 -20.41 -4.86 -2.54
CA ALA A 21 -21.39 -4.45 -1.57
C ALA A 21 -20.71 -3.44 -0.63
N THR A 22 -20.85 -2.15 -0.91
CA THR A 22 -20.50 -1.09 0.01
C THR A 22 -21.44 -1.30 1.17
N SER A 23 -20.95 -1.98 2.21
CA SER A 23 -21.67 -2.10 3.46
C SER A 23 -22.17 -0.70 3.80
N LYS A 24 -23.50 -0.54 3.93
CA LYS A 24 -24.12 0.71 4.38
C LYS A 24 -23.50 1.23 5.68
N SER A 25 -22.79 0.38 6.42
CA SER A 25 -22.09 0.71 7.66
C SER A 25 -20.81 1.56 7.51
N SER A 26 -20.24 1.73 6.32
CA SER A 26 -18.94 2.42 6.19
C SER A 26 -19.04 3.96 6.29
N PHE A 27 -20.25 4.53 6.31
CA PHE A 27 -20.45 5.99 6.19
C PHE A 27 -21.52 6.58 7.12
N MET A 28 -22.17 5.78 7.97
CA MET A 28 -23.13 6.31 8.94
C MET A 28 -22.39 6.52 10.26
N LEU A 29 -22.09 7.79 10.56
CA LEU A 29 -21.55 8.20 11.84
C LEU A 29 -22.73 8.39 12.80
N GLU A 30 -22.69 7.69 13.93
CA GLU A 30 -23.66 7.88 15.01
C GLU A 30 -23.15 8.94 15.98
N ALA A 31 -24.08 9.62 16.66
CA ALA A 31 -23.72 10.56 17.70
C ALA A 31 -22.93 9.83 18.81
N GLY A 32 -21.71 10.30 19.08
CA GLY A 32 -20.81 9.69 20.06
C GLY A 32 -19.62 8.94 19.47
N ASP A 33 -19.62 8.62 18.17
CA ASP A 33 -18.48 7.94 17.53
C ASP A 33 -17.18 8.73 17.69
N ASN A 34 -17.19 10.01 17.31
CA ASN A 34 -16.02 10.89 17.47
C ASN A 34 -15.61 11.06 18.94
N ALA A 35 -16.58 11.11 19.85
CA ALA A 35 -16.30 11.22 21.28
C ALA A 35 -15.61 9.95 21.82
N LYS A 36 -16.05 8.77 21.40
CA LYS A 36 -15.44 7.46 21.73
C LYS A 36 -13.99 7.39 21.25
N TYR A 37 -13.72 7.74 19.99
CA TYR A 37 -12.36 7.72 19.47
C TYR A 37 -11.47 8.78 20.15
N THR A 38 -12.01 9.97 20.41
CA THR A 38 -11.25 11.06 21.05
C THR A 38 -10.94 10.74 22.50
N SER A 39 -11.90 10.19 23.27
CA SER A 39 -11.68 9.81 24.66
C SER A 39 -10.65 8.69 24.79
N MET A 40 -10.68 7.70 23.88
CA MET A 40 -9.66 6.66 23.82
C MET A 40 -8.26 7.24 23.59
N ASN A 41 -8.10 8.11 22.60
CA ASN A 41 -6.80 8.72 22.32
C ASN A 41 -6.34 9.65 23.46
N LEU A 42 -7.27 10.35 24.13
CA LEU A 42 -6.95 11.15 25.32
C LEU A 42 -6.51 10.27 26.49
N HIS A 43 -7.11 9.10 26.67
CA HIS A 43 -6.67 8.13 27.66
C HIS A 43 -5.24 7.64 27.38
N LEU A 44 -4.95 7.22 26.13
CA LEU A 44 -3.60 6.82 25.71
C LEU A 44 -2.58 7.94 25.87
N MET A 45 -2.95 9.19 25.54
CA MET A 45 -2.09 10.37 25.72
C MET A 45 -1.72 10.62 27.19
N ASN A 46 -2.61 10.29 28.13
CA ASN A 46 -2.41 10.51 29.56
C ASN A 46 -1.80 9.30 30.29
N MET A 47 -1.54 8.18 29.60
CA MET A 47 -0.87 7.03 30.20
C MET A 47 0.54 7.42 30.69
N PRO A 48 0.98 6.91 31.86
CA PRO A 48 2.31 7.22 32.37
C PRO A 48 3.38 6.64 31.44
N LYS A 49 4.49 7.36 31.30
CA LYS A 49 5.65 6.85 30.57
C LYS A 49 6.21 5.61 31.28
N ILE A 50 6.60 4.62 30.49
CA ILE A 50 7.27 3.41 30.97
C ILE A 50 8.74 3.44 30.59
N ASP A 51 9.56 2.68 31.31
CA ASP A 51 10.91 2.38 30.85
C ASP A 51 10.87 1.33 29.75
N LEU A 52 11.44 1.65 28.59
CA LEU A 52 11.52 0.74 27.45
C LEU A 52 12.68 -0.26 27.57
N HIS A 53 13.54 -0.17 28.59
CA HIS A 53 14.55 -1.19 28.87
C HIS A 53 14.06 -2.25 29.89
N ASP A 54 12.83 -2.11 30.40
CA ASP A 54 12.19 -3.08 31.27
C ASP A 54 11.16 -3.91 30.49
N GLU A 55 11.49 -5.19 30.26
CA GLU A 55 10.63 -6.15 29.57
C GLU A 55 9.24 -6.24 30.22
N VAL A 56 9.18 -6.30 31.56
CA VAL A 56 7.94 -6.52 32.30
C VAL A 56 7.05 -5.28 32.19
N ALA A 57 7.62 -4.08 32.29
CA ALA A 57 6.89 -2.83 32.09
C ALA A 57 6.29 -2.74 30.68
N VAL A 58 7.07 -3.08 29.65
CA VAL A 58 6.61 -3.08 28.25
C VAL A 58 5.51 -4.11 28.03
N GLN A 59 5.68 -5.33 28.53
CA GLN A 59 4.67 -6.39 28.39
C GLN A 59 3.36 -5.99 29.07
N ASN A 60 3.42 -5.45 30.28
CA ASN A 60 2.24 -5.00 31.00
C ASN A 60 1.52 -3.87 30.27
N ARG A 61 2.24 -2.91 29.71
CA ARG A 61 1.64 -1.83 28.91
C ARG A 61 0.99 -2.35 27.62
N LEU A 62 1.62 -3.30 26.94
CA LEU A 62 1.02 -3.91 25.75
C LEU A 62 -0.29 -4.63 26.11
N ASN A 63 -0.29 -5.41 27.19
CA ASN A 63 -1.48 -6.09 27.68
C ASN A 63 -2.58 -5.10 28.09
N GLU A 64 -2.23 -4.05 28.83
CA GLU A 64 -3.14 -2.96 29.22
C GLU A 64 -3.79 -2.33 27.99
N TYR A 65 -3.01 -2.00 26.97
CA TYR A 65 -3.53 -1.45 25.72
C TYR A 65 -4.49 -2.41 25.02
N PHE A 66 -4.12 -3.67 24.81
CA PHE A 66 -5.00 -4.61 24.10
C PHE A 66 -6.27 -4.91 24.89
N ASN A 67 -6.19 -5.04 26.21
CA ASN A 67 -7.36 -5.19 27.07
C ASN A 67 -8.28 -3.98 26.96
N LEU A 68 -7.74 -2.77 26.97
CA LEU A 68 -8.52 -1.55 26.79
C LEU A 68 -9.26 -1.53 25.44
N MET A 69 -8.62 -2.01 24.38
CA MET A 69 -9.26 -2.13 23.05
C MET A 69 -10.37 -3.17 23.03
N VAL A 70 -10.21 -4.28 23.76
CA VAL A 70 -11.25 -5.30 23.94
C VAL A 70 -12.43 -4.74 24.74
N GLU A 71 -12.17 -4.13 25.90
CA GLU A 71 -13.18 -3.56 26.80
C GLU A 71 -13.99 -2.45 26.12
N SER A 72 -13.32 -1.64 25.29
CA SER A 72 -13.94 -0.53 24.58
C SER A 72 -14.60 -0.95 23.27
N ASP A 73 -14.52 -2.22 22.88
CA ASP A 73 -14.95 -2.74 21.57
C ASP A 73 -14.41 -1.86 20.43
N MET A 74 -13.08 -1.77 20.36
CA MET A 74 -12.36 -0.95 19.38
C MET A 74 -11.28 -1.77 18.69
N LYS A 75 -11.05 -1.47 17.41
CA LYS A 75 -9.96 -2.10 16.65
C LYS A 75 -8.62 -1.48 17.09
N PRO A 76 -7.64 -2.29 17.52
CA PRO A 76 -6.31 -1.76 17.83
C PRO A 76 -5.63 -1.26 16.55
N SER A 77 -4.75 -0.28 16.70
CA SER A 77 -3.94 0.25 15.60
C SER A 77 -2.46 0.33 15.97
N VAL A 78 -1.59 0.33 14.96
CA VAL A 78 -0.14 0.56 15.12
C VAL A 78 0.13 1.89 15.82
N ALA A 79 -0.65 2.93 15.49
CA ALA A 79 -0.54 4.24 16.12
C ALA A 79 -0.88 4.21 17.61
N GLY A 80 -1.94 3.47 17.98
CA GLY A 80 -2.37 3.31 19.36
C GLY A 80 -1.33 2.57 20.20
N VAL A 81 -0.75 1.50 19.67
CA VAL A 81 0.36 0.78 20.36
C VAL A 81 1.56 1.71 20.55
N ALA A 82 1.97 2.46 19.53
CA ALA A 82 3.08 3.41 19.64
C ALA A 82 2.80 4.45 20.74
N MET A 83 1.60 5.03 20.75
CA MET A 83 1.18 6.00 21.76
C MET A 83 1.16 5.39 23.17
N ALA A 84 0.63 4.18 23.32
CA ALA A 84 0.62 3.46 24.60
C ALA A 84 2.04 3.21 25.13
N LEU A 85 3.00 2.93 24.25
CA LEU A 85 4.42 2.80 24.61
C LEU A 85 5.14 4.14 24.78
N GLY A 86 4.47 5.27 24.52
CA GLY A 86 5.05 6.62 24.64
C GLY A 86 6.06 6.96 23.53
N ILE A 87 6.00 6.28 22.39
CA ILE A 87 6.88 6.49 21.22
C ILE A 87 6.07 6.87 19.99
N ASP A 88 6.75 7.43 18.98
CA ASP A 88 6.11 7.70 17.69
C ASP A 88 6.05 6.44 16.81
N ARG A 89 5.15 6.47 15.81
CA ARG A 89 4.91 5.32 14.92
C ARG A 89 6.17 4.91 14.13
N ARG A 90 6.97 5.88 13.69
CA ARG A 90 8.21 5.62 12.96
C ARG A 90 9.17 4.86 13.87
N ARG A 91 9.28 5.27 15.14
CA ARG A 91 10.09 4.56 16.13
C ARG A 91 9.66 3.12 16.36
N LEU A 92 8.35 2.87 16.47
CA LEU A 92 7.81 1.51 16.59
C LEU A 92 8.19 0.64 15.38
N TRP A 93 8.14 1.20 14.17
CA TRP A 93 8.56 0.53 12.95
C TRP A 93 10.07 0.23 12.91
N GLU A 94 10.91 1.14 13.40
CA GLU A 94 12.36 0.91 13.53
C GLU A 94 12.66 -0.27 14.46
N ILE A 95 11.97 -0.38 15.62
CA ILE A 95 12.09 -1.54 16.53
C ILE A 95 11.72 -2.83 15.80
N LYS A 96 10.57 -2.83 15.10
CA LYS A 96 10.05 -4.00 14.40
C LYS A 96 11.00 -4.49 13.30
N THR A 97 11.56 -3.56 12.53
CA THR A 97 12.40 -3.89 11.36
C THR A 97 13.87 -4.05 11.70
N GLY A 98 14.32 -3.57 12.86
CA GLY A 98 15.75 -3.42 13.17
C GLY A 98 16.44 -2.37 12.29
N ASN A 99 15.69 -1.65 11.45
CA ASN A 99 16.23 -0.63 10.57
C ASN A 99 16.27 0.71 11.31
N THR A 100 17.45 1.18 11.67
CA THR A 100 17.67 2.46 12.36
C THR A 100 18.01 3.60 11.40
N GLN A 101 17.86 3.41 10.09
CA GLN A 101 18.21 4.41 9.09
C GLN A 101 17.38 5.70 9.27
N GLY A 102 18.09 6.81 9.49
CA GLY A 102 17.50 8.13 9.74
C GLY A 102 17.63 8.62 11.19
N SER A 103 17.99 7.74 12.13
CA SER A 103 18.26 8.11 13.53
C SER A 103 19.70 8.63 13.68
N GLY A 104 20.10 9.62 12.87
CA GLY A 104 21.40 10.29 13.03
C GLY A 104 21.54 10.90 14.43
N ALA A 105 22.68 10.70 15.08
CA ALA A 105 23.09 11.20 16.42
C ALA A 105 22.14 10.97 17.63
N LEU A 106 20.86 10.66 17.42
CA LEU A 106 19.87 10.22 18.40
C LEU A 106 19.89 8.68 18.52
N GLY A 107 21.09 8.14 18.70
CA GLY A 107 21.39 6.70 18.82
C GLY A 107 20.83 6.09 20.11
N GLY A 108 19.51 5.95 20.20
CA GLY A 108 18.85 5.50 21.43
C GLY A 108 18.07 4.18 21.36
N LEU A 109 18.05 3.45 20.23
CA LEU A 109 17.31 2.17 20.13
C LEU A 109 18.11 0.99 19.62
N SER A 110 19.31 1.19 19.08
CA SER A 110 20.21 0.03 18.91
C SER A 110 20.68 -0.53 20.28
N SER A 111 20.13 0.00 21.39
CA SER A 111 20.41 -0.34 22.77
C SER A 111 19.20 -0.91 23.53
N LEU A 112 18.02 -1.06 22.90
CA LEU A 112 16.91 -1.72 23.61
C LEU A 112 17.25 -3.20 23.83
N PRO A 113 16.84 -3.78 24.97
CA PRO A 113 16.97 -5.21 25.19
C PRO A 113 16.30 -6.00 24.06
N GLN A 114 16.88 -7.17 23.77
CA GLN A 114 16.38 -8.05 22.72
C GLN A 114 14.95 -8.51 23.03
N GLU A 115 14.69 -8.77 24.31
CA GLU A 115 13.42 -9.23 24.86
C GLU A 115 12.31 -8.21 24.60
N VAL A 116 12.58 -6.92 24.86
CA VAL A 116 11.65 -5.82 24.55
C VAL A 116 11.39 -5.72 23.06
N THR A 117 12.45 -5.83 22.26
CA THR A 117 12.33 -5.79 20.79
C THR A 117 11.44 -6.92 20.28
N ASP A 118 11.57 -8.12 20.86
CA ASP A 118 10.76 -9.28 20.49
C ASP A 118 9.31 -9.18 20.97
N LEU A 119 9.05 -8.54 22.12
CA LEU A 119 7.69 -8.18 22.54
C LEU A 119 7.03 -7.22 21.56
N VAL A 120 7.74 -6.19 21.12
CA VAL A 120 7.22 -5.23 20.14
C VAL A 120 6.93 -5.91 18.80
N LYS A 121 7.82 -6.80 18.33
CA LYS A 121 7.58 -7.60 17.11
C LYS A 121 6.33 -8.48 17.25
N LYS A 122 6.16 -9.16 18.39
CA LYS A 122 4.96 -9.98 18.66
C LYS A 122 3.68 -9.14 18.66
N ALA A 123 3.69 -7.96 19.30
CA ALA A 123 2.55 -7.04 19.27
C ALA A 123 2.22 -6.57 17.85
N TYR A 124 3.25 -6.33 17.02
CA TYR A 124 3.06 -5.94 15.63
C TYR A 124 2.46 -7.08 14.79
N GLN A 125 2.92 -8.32 14.99
CA GLN A 125 2.35 -9.52 14.36
C GLN A 125 0.88 -9.73 14.77
N LEU A 126 0.55 -9.50 16.04
CA LEU A 126 -0.84 -9.54 16.52
C LEU A 126 -1.71 -8.49 15.80
N LEU A 127 -1.23 -7.26 15.62
CA LEU A 127 -1.95 -6.24 14.86
C LEU A 127 -2.15 -6.61 13.39
N GLU A 128 -1.20 -7.32 12.80
CA GLU A 128 -1.29 -7.80 11.43
C GLU A 128 -2.34 -8.91 11.30
N ALA A 129 -2.32 -9.90 12.20
CA ALA A 129 -3.34 -10.96 12.26
C ALA A 129 -4.75 -10.41 12.48
N LEU A 130 -4.93 -9.46 13.41
CA LEU A 130 -6.22 -8.81 13.62
C LEU A 130 -6.69 -8.03 12.39
N TRP A 131 -5.78 -7.35 11.69
CA TRP A 131 -6.10 -6.67 10.45
C TRP A 131 -6.58 -7.65 9.36
N GLU A 132 -5.92 -8.80 9.21
CA GLU A 132 -6.35 -9.87 8.31
C GLU A 132 -7.75 -10.38 8.67
N ASP A 133 -7.99 -10.71 9.93
CA ASP A 133 -9.30 -11.16 10.41
C ASP A 133 -10.40 -10.12 10.13
N TYR A 134 -10.11 -8.84 10.37
CA TYR A 134 -11.06 -7.77 10.09
C TYR A 134 -11.32 -7.58 8.59
N MET A 135 -10.32 -7.83 7.74
CA MET A 135 -10.47 -7.79 6.29
C MET A 135 -11.30 -8.97 5.79
N LEU A 136 -11.00 -10.19 6.22
CA LEU A 136 -11.72 -11.40 5.86
C LEU A 136 -13.20 -11.34 6.28
N ASN A 137 -13.47 -10.74 7.44
CA ASN A 137 -14.82 -10.61 7.97
C ASN A 137 -15.56 -9.33 7.51
N GLY A 138 -14.98 -8.54 6.60
CA GLY A 138 -15.59 -7.30 6.08
C GLY A 138 -15.79 -6.20 7.14
N LYS A 139 -15.05 -6.26 8.25
CA LYS A 139 -15.08 -5.27 9.35
C LYS A 139 -14.18 -4.06 9.08
N ILE A 140 -13.36 -4.12 8.04
CA ILE A 140 -12.59 -3.01 7.47
C ILE A 140 -13.00 -2.83 6.00
N ASN A 141 -13.10 -1.59 5.56
CA ASN A 141 -13.31 -1.29 4.14
C ASN A 141 -12.11 -1.81 3.34
N PRO A 142 -12.29 -2.60 2.27
CA PRO A 142 -11.18 -3.22 1.56
C PRO A 142 -10.11 -2.24 1.05
N MET A 143 -10.51 -1.06 0.56
CA MET A 143 -9.57 -0.04 0.11
C MET A 143 -8.74 0.52 1.26
N ALA A 144 -9.40 0.88 2.38
CA ALA A 144 -8.70 1.32 3.59
C ALA A 144 -7.78 0.21 4.13
N GLY A 145 -8.24 -1.03 4.06
CA GLY A 145 -7.45 -2.22 4.40
C GLY A 145 -6.17 -2.33 3.61
N VAL A 146 -6.22 -2.18 2.28
CA VAL A 146 -5.03 -2.17 1.41
C VAL A 146 -4.08 -1.04 1.81
N PHE A 147 -4.58 0.18 2.06
CA PHE A 147 -3.72 1.28 2.53
C PHE A 147 -3.04 0.98 3.86
N LEU A 148 -3.75 0.37 4.82
CA LEU A 148 -3.17 -0.07 6.08
C LEU A 148 -2.12 -1.17 5.85
N GLY A 149 -2.42 -2.14 4.97
CA GLY A 149 -1.50 -3.20 4.53
C GLY A 149 -0.16 -2.67 4.04
N VAL A 150 -0.22 -1.74 3.08
CA VAL A 150 0.97 -1.14 2.47
C VAL A 150 1.75 -0.29 3.48
N ASN A 151 1.06 0.55 4.25
CA ASN A 151 1.74 1.54 5.09
C ASN A 151 2.27 0.97 6.40
N ASN A 152 1.57 0.02 7.01
CA ASN A 152 1.91 -0.48 8.34
C ASN A 152 2.68 -1.79 8.30
N TYR A 153 2.34 -2.68 7.38
CA TYR A 153 2.85 -4.07 7.36
C TYR A 153 3.83 -4.32 6.19
N GLY A 154 3.80 -3.48 5.16
CA GLY A 154 4.75 -3.52 4.04
C GLY A 154 4.29 -4.40 2.88
N TYR A 155 2.99 -4.73 2.80
CA TYR A 155 2.42 -5.43 1.65
C TYR A 155 2.55 -4.59 0.38
N GLN A 156 2.81 -5.25 -0.74
CA GLN A 156 2.90 -4.59 -2.04
C GLN A 156 2.20 -5.46 -3.10
N ASP A 157 1.45 -4.82 -3.98
CA ASP A 157 0.91 -5.47 -5.17
C ASP A 157 2.01 -5.55 -6.24
N VAL A 158 2.68 -6.70 -6.33
CA VAL A 158 3.75 -6.93 -7.31
C VAL A 158 3.14 -7.49 -8.60
N LYS A 159 3.04 -6.65 -9.62
CA LYS A 159 2.66 -7.07 -10.98
C LYS A 159 3.91 -7.30 -11.83
N LYS A 160 4.10 -8.53 -12.29
CA LYS A 160 5.09 -8.84 -13.34
C LYS A 160 4.42 -8.65 -14.70
N VAL A 161 4.94 -7.73 -15.50
CA VAL A 161 4.53 -7.55 -16.90
C VAL A 161 5.60 -8.19 -17.76
N ASP A 162 5.33 -9.39 -18.26
CA ASP A 162 6.20 -10.06 -19.21
C ASP A 162 5.94 -9.47 -20.60
N VAL A 163 6.80 -8.54 -21.01
CA VAL A 163 6.79 -8.02 -22.38
C VAL A 163 7.49 -9.04 -23.27
N ALA A 164 6.72 -9.96 -23.85
CA ALA A 164 7.24 -10.81 -24.92
C ALA A 164 7.42 -9.94 -26.18
N PRO A 165 8.61 -9.90 -26.81
CA PRO A 165 8.72 -9.30 -28.13
C PRO A 165 7.79 -10.07 -29.07
N VAL A 166 6.95 -9.34 -29.80
CA VAL A 166 6.24 -9.90 -30.96
C VAL A 166 7.32 -10.22 -31.97
N LEU A 167 7.86 -11.44 -31.91
CA LEU A 167 8.62 -11.98 -33.02
C LEU A 167 7.65 -11.95 -34.21
N PRO A 168 7.97 -11.27 -35.31
CA PRO A 168 7.18 -11.41 -36.53
C PRO A 168 7.10 -12.90 -36.78
N THR A 169 5.89 -13.46 -36.67
CA THR A 169 5.66 -14.85 -37.03
C THR A 169 6.16 -14.94 -38.46
N ASN A 170 7.15 -15.80 -38.73
CA ASN A 170 7.76 -16.01 -40.04
C ASN A 170 6.69 -16.40 -41.08
N LYS A 171 5.91 -15.42 -41.53
CA LYS A 171 4.89 -15.51 -42.57
C LYS A 171 5.16 -14.53 -43.72
N ASP A 172 6.30 -13.83 -43.66
CA ASP A 172 6.77 -12.95 -44.73
C ASP A 172 8.11 -13.43 -45.33
N ASN A 173 8.57 -14.64 -45.01
CA ASN A 173 9.82 -15.21 -45.57
C ASN A 173 9.58 -16.04 -46.84
N ASP A 174 8.52 -15.74 -47.60
CA ASP A 174 8.31 -16.32 -48.94
C ASP A 174 8.87 -15.39 -50.03
N TYR A 175 9.99 -14.73 -49.74
CA TYR A 175 10.72 -14.00 -50.76
C TYR A 175 11.52 -15.01 -51.59
N ASP A 176 11.01 -15.29 -52.78
CA ASP A 176 11.72 -16.01 -53.84
C ASP A 176 13.08 -15.32 -54.10
N PRO A 177 14.23 -16.02 -53.96
CA PRO A 177 15.56 -15.46 -54.20
C PRO A 177 15.71 -14.77 -55.56
N ASP A 178 14.97 -15.24 -56.58
CA ASP A 178 15.00 -14.65 -57.91
C ASP A 178 14.33 -13.26 -57.94
N SER A 179 13.26 -13.05 -57.17
CA SER A 179 12.60 -11.74 -57.01
C SER A 179 13.46 -10.70 -56.27
N ILE A 180 14.43 -11.16 -55.47
CA ILE A 180 15.41 -10.27 -54.84
C ILE A 180 16.51 -9.94 -55.85
N ARG A 181 16.98 -10.90 -56.65
CA ARG A 181 17.98 -10.65 -57.70
C ARG A 181 17.51 -9.64 -58.74
N GLU A 182 16.27 -9.73 -59.23
CA GLU A 182 15.74 -8.77 -60.21
C GLU A 182 15.74 -7.32 -59.70
N ARG A 183 15.45 -7.11 -58.42
CA ARG A 183 15.45 -5.76 -57.83
C ARG A 183 16.84 -5.11 -57.78
N TYR A 184 17.89 -5.90 -57.68
CA TYR A 184 19.28 -5.40 -57.60
C TYR A 184 20.04 -5.48 -58.94
N LEU A 185 19.52 -6.17 -59.95
CA LEU A 185 20.14 -6.24 -61.28
C LEU A 185 19.80 -5.04 -62.19
N ILE A 186 18.82 -4.22 -61.83
CA ILE A 186 18.41 -3.05 -62.63
C ILE A 186 19.44 -1.90 -62.53
N ASP A 187 20.36 -1.93 -61.57
CA ASP A 187 21.32 -0.82 -61.34
C ASP A 187 22.77 -1.12 -61.80
N SER A 188 23.00 -2.22 -62.54
CA SER A 188 24.33 -2.52 -63.11
C SER A 188 24.49 -2.14 -64.57
N GLY A 189 23.50 -1.45 -65.16
CA GLY A 189 23.42 -1.21 -66.60
C GLY A 189 23.34 0.25 -67.05
N ASN A 190 23.47 1.23 -66.15
CA ASN A 190 23.21 2.62 -66.55
C ASN A 190 24.04 3.68 -65.81
N ASP A 191 25.36 3.51 -65.73
CA ASP A 191 26.27 4.66 -65.64
C ASP A 191 27.40 4.52 -66.67
N SER A 192 27.54 5.60 -67.41
CA SER A 192 28.33 5.82 -68.62
C SER A 192 29.84 5.77 -68.41
N ASP A 193 30.57 5.27 -69.41
CA ASP A 193 31.80 5.94 -69.84
C ASP A 193 31.81 6.03 -71.37
N SER A 194 31.56 7.24 -71.85
CA SER A 194 31.86 7.67 -73.20
C SER A 194 33.37 7.58 -73.44
N GLU A 195 33.76 6.77 -74.42
CA GLU A 195 35.13 6.63 -74.92
C GLU A 195 35.71 7.95 -75.45
N ASN A 196 37.02 8.13 -75.23
CA ASN A 196 37.87 9.17 -75.83
C ASN A 196 37.89 9.06 -77.37
N ASP A 197 37.78 10.21 -78.05
CA ASP A 197 38.77 10.74 -79.02
C ASP A 197 38.52 12.23 -79.33
#